data_AF-A0A5B9D1Y1-F1
#
_entry.id   AF-A0A5B9D1Y1-F1
#
_cell.length_a   1.000
_cell.length_b   1.000
_cell.length_c   1.000
_cell.angle_alpha   90.00
_cell.angle_beta   90.00
_cell.angle_gamma   90.00
#
_symmetry.space_group_name_H-M   'P 1'
#
loop_
_entity.id
_entity.type
_entity.pdbx_description
1 polymer ?
#
loop_
_entity_poly.entity_id
_entity_poly.type
_entity_poly.pdbx_seq_one_letter_code
_entity_poly.pdbx_strand_id
1 'polypeptide(L)' 'MKLTKKLMLMCVLLSLTGCVTHKYVSFCVGWLPIYLDKRDVDVISLNLAKEILKHNKQGERLCGWEHGKKKG' A
#
# COMPACT_ATOMS: atom_id res chain seq x y z
N MET A 1 6.59 -43.83 2.40
CA MET A 1 7.47 -42.76 2.91
C MET A 1 8.00 -41.77 1.86
N LYS A 2 8.14 -42.13 0.57
CA LYS A 2 8.61 -41.18 -0.48
C LYS A 2 7.58 -40.08 -0.81
N LEU A 3 6.29 -40.42 -0.81
CA LEU A 3 5.21 -39.48 -1.13
C LEU A 3 4.96 -38.44 -0.02
N THR A 4 4.98 -38.88 1.23
CA THR A 4 4.82 -37.99 2.40
C THR A 4 5.94 -36.97 2.51
N LYS A 5 7.19 -37.35 2.21
CA LYS A 5 8.33 -36.41 2.15
C LYS A 5 8.15 -35.32 1.07
N LYS A 6 7.63 -35.69 -0.10
CA LYS A 6 7.34 -34.72 -1.18
C LYS A 6 6.20 -33.77 -0.79
N LEU A 7 5.14 -34.28 -0.15
CA LEU A 7 4.02 -33.47 0.30
C LEU A 7 4.45 -32.44 1.35
N MET A 8 5.26 -32.85 2.33
CA MET A 8 5.80 -31.95 3.35
C MET A 8 6.68 -30.84 2.75
N LEU A 9 7.52 -31.17 1.76
CA LEU A 9 8.34 -30.19 1.06
C LEU A 9 7.50 -29.16 0.30
N MET A 10 6.43 -29.60 -0.37
CA MET A 10 5.49 -28.70 -1.06
C MET A 10 4.77 -27.78 -0.09
N CYS A 11 4.32 -28.28 1.07
CA CYS A 11 3.69 -27.45 2.10
C CYS A 11 4.64 -26.37 2.64
N VAL A 12 5.91 -26.70 2.87
CA VAL A 12 6.92 -25.72 3.32
C VAL A 12 7.16 -24.65 2.25
N LEU A 13 7.31 -25.05 0.98
CA LEU A 13 7.49 -24.11 -0.13
C LEU A 13 6.28 -23.17 -0.30
N LEU A 14 5.06 -23.69 -0.21
CA LEU A 14 3.83 -22.87 -0.27
C LEU A 14 3.77 -21.87 0.90
N SER A 15 4.13 -22.31 2.11
CA SER A 15 4.13 -21.45 3.31
C SER A 15 5.13 -20.30 3.22
N LEU A 16 6.27 -20.50 2.54
CA LEU A 16 7.29 -19.46 2.31
C LEU A 16 6.86 -18.40 1.30
N THR A 17 6.00 -18.75 0.33
CA THR A 17 5.54 -17.80 -0.71
C THR A 17 4.43 -16.84 -0.24
N GLY A 18 3.76 -17.12 0.88
CA GLY A 18 2.62 -16.32 1.35
C GLY A 18 2.97 -14.95 1.97
N CYS A 19 4.21 -14.74 2.43
CA CYS A 19 4.57 -13.52 3.17
C CYS A 19 5.00 -12.33 2.27
N VAL A 20 5.23 -12.56 0.98
CA VAL A 20 5.81 -11.54 0.09
C VAL A 20 4.74 -10.80 -0.73
N THR A 21 3.70 -11.48 -1.19
CA THR A 21 2.69 -10.89 -2.09
C THR A 21 1.61 -10.08 -1.38
N HIS A 22 1.25 -10.42 -0.14
CA HIS A 22 0.23 -9.66 0.60
C HIS A 22 0.75 -8.30 1.11
N LYS A 23 2.06 -8.18 1.34
CA LYS A 23 2.67 -6.97 1.90
C LYS A 23 2.51 -5.74 1.00
N TYR A 24 2.59 -5.88 -0.31
CA TYR A 24 2.51 -4.73 -1.21
C TYR A 24 1.07 -4.39 -1.59
N VAL A 25 0.26 -5.40 -1.89
CA VAL A 25 -1.13 -5.19 -2.34
C VAL A 25 -2.03 -4.75 -1.19
N SER A 26 -1.86 -5.27 0.03
CA SER A 26 -2.68 -4.89 1.18
C SER A 26 -2.23 -3.55 1.80
N PHE A 27 -0.92 -3.32 1.91
CA PHE A 27 -0.40 -2.11 2.56
C PHE A 27 -0.67 -0.85 1.74
N CYS A 28 -0.36 -0.87 0.44
CA CYS A 28 -0.48 0.33 -0.39
C CYS A 28 -1.93 0.76 -0.64
N VAL A 29 -2.88 -0.16 -0.57
CA VAL A 29 -4.32 0.20 -0.61
C VAL A 29 -4.68 1.14 0.54
N GLY A 30 -4.15 0.91 1.74
CA GLY A 30 -4.41 1.75 2.91
C GLY A 30 -3.73 3.11 2.88
N TRP A 31 -2.78 3.32 1.97
CA TRP A 31 -2.07 4.59 1.87
C TRP A 31 -2.63 5.51 0.78
N LEU A 32 -3.58 5.07 -0.06
CA LEU A 32 -3.92 5.71 -1.35
C LEU A 32 -4.03 7.25 -1.26
N PRO A 33 -3.55 8.00 -2.28
CA PRO A 33 -3.43 9.45 -2.16
C PRO A 33 -4.81 10.10 -1.96
N ILE A 34 -4.91 10.91 -0.91
CA ILE A 34 -6.11 11.68 -0.59
C ILE A 34 -6.01 13.02 -1.30
N TYR A 35 -6.89 13.25 -2.28
CA TYR A 35 -7.00 14.52 -2.98
C TYR A 35 -8.12 15.34 -2.37
N LEU A 36 -7.85 16.63 -2.17
CA LEU A 36 -8.81 17.60 -1.66
C LEU A 36 -9.27 18.49 -2.80
N ASP A 37 -10.58 18.69 -2.92
CA ASP A 37 -11.14 19.72 -3.79
C ASP A 37 -11.09 21.10 -3.09
N LYS A 38 -11.49 22.16 -3.81
CA LYS A 38 -11.45 23.53 -3.24
C LYS A 38 -12.32 23.66 -1.98
N ARG A 39 -13.48 23.02 -1.97
CA ARG A 39 -14.42 23.09 -0.84
C ARG A 39 -13.84 22.37 0.37
N ASP A 40 -13.16 21.24 0.15
CA ASP A 40 -12.49 20.51 1.22
C ASP A 40 -11.40 21.37 1.88
N VAL A 41 -10.59 22.07 1.07
CA VAL A 41 -9.54 22.97 1.57
C VAL A 41 -10.12 24.10 2.44
N ASP A 42 -11.29 24.61 2.10
CA ASP A 42 -11.93 25.72 2.83
C ASP A 42 -12.47 25.30 4.21
N VAL A 43 -12.78 24.02 4.41
CA VAL A 43 -13.42 23.51 5.65
C VAL A 43 -12.49 22.72 6.56
N ILE A 44 -11.35 22.24 6.06
CA ILE A 44 -10.44 21.42 6.87
C ILE A 44 -9.63 22.27 7.86
N SER A 45 -9.31 21.67 9.01
CA SER A 45 -8.36 22.28 9.94
C SER A 45 -6.92 22.17 9.40
N LEU A 46 -6.06 23.11 9.82
CA LEU A 46 -4.63 23.07 9.52
C LEU A 46 -3.97 21.75 9.97
N ASN A 47 -4.41 21.18 11.11
CA ASN A 47 -3.86 19.93 11.61
C ASN A 47 -4.21 18.75 10.70
N LEU A 48 -5.48 18.69 10.25
CA LEU A 48 -5.91 17.68 9.30
C LEU A 48 -5.17 17.81 7.96
N ALA A 49 -4.97 19.03 7.47
CA ALA A 49 -4.19 19.28 6.26
C ALA A 49 -2.75 18.73 6.37
N LYS A 50 -2.10 18.92 7.54
CA LYS A 50 -0.75 18.39 7.80
C LYS A 50 -0.73 16.86 7.84
N GLU A 51 -1.70 16.22 8.48
CA GLU A 51 -1.77 14.77 8.55
C GLU A 51 -2.07 14.15 7.18
N ILE A 52 -2.93 14.76 6.35
CA ILE A 52 -3.16 14.33 4.97
C ILE A 52 -1.89 14.45 4.13
N LEU A 53 -1.15 15.56 4.27
CA LEU A 53 0.11 15.75 3.56
C LEU A 53 1.16 14.71 3.98
N LYS A 54 1.30 14.46 5.29
CA LYS A 54 2.17 13.42 5.83
C LYS A 54 1.78 12.04 5.32
N HIS A 55 0.47 11.77 5.26
CA HIS A 55 -0.06 10.54 4.75
C HIS A 55 0.35 10.29 3.29
N ASN A 56 0.06 11.26 2.41
CA ASN A 56 0.35 11.15 0.98
C ASN A 56 1.85 11.05 0.69
N LYS A 57 2.71 11.79 1.42
CA LYS A 57 4.17 11.69 1.29
C LYS A 57 4.71 10.31 1.67
N GLN A 58 4.14 9.70 2.70
CA GLN A 58 4.53 8.36 3.11
C GLN A 58 4.10 7.32 2.07
N GLY A 59 2.89 7.46 1.52
CA GLY A 59 2.43 6.64 0.39
C GLY A 59 3.30 6.79 -0.85
N GLU A 60 3.67 8.02 -1.24
CA GLU A 60 4.62 8.28 -2.33
C GLU A 60 5.96 7.58 -2.10
N ARG A 61 6.53 7.69 -0.89
CA ARG A 61 7.82 7.07 -0.55
C ARG A 61 7.76 5.54 -0.53
N LEU A 62 6.72 4.94 0.07
CA LEU A 62 6.65 3.50 0.31
C LEU A 62 5.99 2.73 -0.83
N CYS A 63 5.06 3.36 -1.54
CA CYS A 63 4.23 2.76 -2.57
C CYS A 63 4.47 3.34 -3.98
N GLY A 64 5.36 4.33 -4.11
CA GLY A 64 5.88 4.80 -5.39
C GLY A 64 4.87 5.57 -6.23
N TRP A 65 3.92 6.27 -5.62
CA TRP A 65 2.92 7.01 -6.37
C TRP A 65 3.44 8.35 -6.85
N GLU A 66 3.09 8.68 -8.08
CA GLU A 66 3.48 9.95 -8.70
C GLU A 66 2.29 10.90 -8.65
N HIS A 67 2.49 12.05 -8.00
CA HIS A 67 1.50 13.11 -7.94
C HIS A 67 1.34 13.78 -9.31
N GLY A 68 0.12 13.81 -9.85
CA GLY A 68 -0.24 14.76 -10.90
C GLY A 68 0.37 14.50 -12.29
N LYS A 69 0.37 13.26 -12.79
CA LYS A 69 0.50 13.08 -14.24
C LYS A 69 -0.65 13.79 -14.93
N LYS A 70 -0.39 14.98 -15.46
CA LYS A 70 -1.13 15.50 -16.60
C LYS A 70 -1.05 14.41 -17.67
N LYS A 71 -2.18 13.76 -17.95
CA LYS A 71 -2.34 13.09 -19.23
C LYS A 71 -2.18 14.20 -20.26
N GLY A 72 -1.06 14.15 -21.00
CA GLY A 72 -0.81 15.05 -22.12
C GLY A 72 -1.89 14.92 -23.18
#